data_AF-A0A1H2A105-F1
#
_entry.id   AF-A0A1H2A105-F1
#
_cell.length_a   1.000
_cell.length_b   1.000
_cell.length_c   1.000
_cell.angle_alpha   90.00
_cell.angle_beta   90.00
_cell.angle_gamma   90.00
#
_symmetry.space_group_name_H-M   'P 1'
#
loop_
_entity.id
_entity.type
_entity.pdbx_description
1 polymer ?
#
loop_
_entity_poly.entity_id
_entity_poly.type
_entity_poly.pdbx_seq_one_letter_code
_entity_poly.pdbx_strand_id
1 'polypeptide(L)'
;MFNLHHKADLQQIERFTCALTEANAKLAAVSRSMAMIEFSPEGIVLDANEHFCATMGYSVEEVRGKHHRIFCEEAFYRSEEYARLWRDLARGEPVSGTFQRLNRAGREIWLEASYMPVYGPDRQVKSVIKVASDISDRIYQEHENESMLAAIGRSMAVIEFTPDGRVITANENFLKTMHYSLNEVVGQHHSLFCHRAEAESPQYKAFWASLNRGEYHSHRFERKDKYGHTVYLEASYNPLFDSRGRLYKVVKFASDITNQVTTLQSAAESAHSTSVQNDACAQKGSQVVQQTVQIIQDISRDLNEAAVSIDAVSKQSDIIGSIVQTIRGIADQTNLLALNAAIEAARAGEHGRGFAVVADEVRSLAARTSQATLEIVEVVRKNHDLSLSAVTSMQSSLSRTGLGVELANEAGEVILEIQQGSRHVVDAISQFNSTLQLN
;
A
#
# COMPACT_ATOMS: atom_id res chain seq x y z
N MET A 1 -56.70 92.97 8.96
CA MET A 1 -56.90 91.65 8.30
C MET A 1 -55.65 91.09 7.62
N PHE A 2 -54.69 91.90 7.15
CA PHE A 2 -53.46 91.42 6.49
C PHE A 2 -52.50 90.59 7.37
N ASN A 3 -52.52 90.76 8.70
CA ASN A 3 -51.59 90.11 9.63
C ASN A 3 -51.96 88.67 10.05
N LEU A 4 -53.22 88.25 9.83
CA LEU A 4 -53.70 86.91 10.22
C LEU A 4 -53.42 85.85 9.15
N HIS A 5 -53.53 86.20 7.86
CA HIS A 5 -53.20 85.31 6.75
C HIS A 5 -51.69 85.02 6.70
N HIS A 6 -50.86 86.06 6.86
CA HIS A 6 -49.40 85.91 6.87
C HIS A 6 -48.92 84.99 8.02
N LYS A 7 -49.58 85.03 9.18
CA LYS A 7 -49.26 84.15 10.32
C LYS A 7 -49.66 82.68 10.06
N ALA A 8 -50.76 82.44 9.35
CA ALA A 8 -51.20 81.10 8.97
C ALA A 8 -50.28 80.50 7.89
N ASP A 9 -49.88 81.29 6.90
CA ASP A 9 -48.95 80.89 5.85
C ASP A 9 -47.56 80.54 6.43
N LEU A 10 -47.06 81.35 7.37
CA LEU A 10 -45.80 81.08 8.08
C LEU A 10 -45.86 79.77 8.88
N GLN A 11 -46.96 79.51 9.61
CA GLN A 11 -47.14 78.25 10.34
C GLN A 11 -47.22 77.04 9.41
N GLN A 12 -47.79 77.20 8.21
CA GLN A 12 -47.88 76.14 7.22
C GLN A 12 -46.53 75.87 6.55
N ILE A 13 -45.75 76.92 6.25
CA ILE A 13 -44.38 76.81 5.76
C ILE A 13 -43.51 76.10 6.81
N GLU A 14 -43.58 76.51 8.08
CA GLU A 14 -42.84 75.85 9.17
C GLU A 14 -43.18 74.36 9.29
N ARG A 15 -44.46 74.00 9.16
CA ARG A 15 -44.89 72.58 9.15
C ARG A 15 -44.33 71.81 7.97
N PHE A 16 -44.37 72.38 6.76
CA PHE A 16 -43.80 71.74 5.56
C PHE A 16 -42.29 71.63 5.63
N THR A 17 -41.60 72.66 6.13
CA THR A 17 -40.14 72.63 6.36
C THR A 17 -39.77 71.56 7.38
N CYS A 18 -40.53 71.43 8.47
CA CYS A 18 -40.32 70.38 9.47
C CYS A 18 -40.51 68.97 8.85
N ALA A 19 -41.62 68.74 8.15
CA ALA A 19 -41.90 67.45 7.50
C ALA A 19 -40.85 67.09 6.43
N LEU A 20 -40.39 68.07 5.64
CA LEU A 20 -39.33 67.88 4.66
C LEU A 20 -38.00 67.56 5.33
N THR A 21 -37.68 68.23 6.44
CA THR A 21 -36.46 67.97 7.22
C THR A 21 -36.48 66.55 7.81
N GLU A 22 -37.61 66.11 8.35
CA GLU A 22 -37.77 64.74 8.86
C GLU A 22 -37.66 63.68 7.75
N ALA A 23 -38.29 63.91 6.60
CA ALA A 23 -38.20 63.00 5.46
C ALA A 23 -36.77 62.89 4.93
N ASN A 24 -36.07 64.02 4.81
CA ASN A 24 -34.66 64.07 4.40
C ASN A 24 -33.76 63.38 5.44
N ALA A 25 -34.01 63.56 6.73
CA ALA A 25 -33.24 62.91 7.78
C ALA A 25 -33.38 61.38 7.73
N LYS A 26 -34.60 60.86 7.46
CA LYS A 26 -34.85 59.43 7.28
C LYS A 26 -34.16 58.88 6.03
N LEU A 27 -34.27 59.57 4.89
CA LEU A 27 -33.59 59.17 3.65
C LEU A 27 -32.06 59.18 3.82
N ALA A 28 -31.52 60.20 4.49
CA ALA A 28 -30.10 60.29 4.80
C ALA A 28 -29.64 59.15 5.73
N ALA A 29 -30.48 58.69 6.66
CA ALA A 29 -30.15 57.55 7.52
C ALA A 29 -30.05 56.23 6.73
N VAL A 30 -30.96 56.00 5.79
CA VAL A 30 -30.88 54.85 4.86
C VAL A 30 -29.64 54.97 3.97
N SER A 31 -29.40 56.15 3.40
CA SER A 31 -28.24 56.42 2.54
C SER A 31 -26.90 56.24 3.25
N ARG A 32 -26.80 56.49 4.57
CA ARG A 32 -25.58 56.22 5.35
C ARG A 32 -25.37 54.75 5.73
N SER A 33 -26.36 53.90 5.47
CA SER A 33 -26.32 52.49 5.92
C SER A 33 -26.34 51.50 4.76
N MET A 34 -26.71 51.93 3.56
CA MET A 34 -26.90 51.05 2.39
C MET A 34 -26.36 51.70 1.12
N ALA A 35 -25.97 50.88 0.14
CA ALA A 35 -25.64 51.37 -1.19
C ALA A 35 -26.91 51.88 -1.88
N MET A 36 -26.92 53.14 -2.30
CA MET A 36 -28.05 53.78 -2.98
C MET A 36 -27.63 54.45 -4.28
N ILE A 37 -28.46 54.29 -5.30
CA ILE A 37 -28.31 54.95 -6.60
C ILE A 37 -29.68 55.31 -7.14
N GLU A 38 -29.80 56.47 -7.74
CA GLU A 38 -31.02 56.98 -8.34
C GLU A 38 -30.86 57.08 -9.85
N PHE A 39 -31.88 56.64 -10.59
CA PHE A 39 -31.93 56.67 -12.05
C PHE A 39 -33.13 57.46 -12.56
N SER A 40 -33.03 57.96 -13.79
CA SER A 40 -34.20 58.37 -14.57
C SER A 40 -35.03 57.14 -14.97
N PRO A 41 -36.29 57.32 -15.42
CA PRO A 41 -37.11 56.21 -15.94
C PRO A 41 -36.46 55.46 -17.11
N GLU A 42 -35.56 56.11 -17.85
CA GLU A 42 -34.79 55.53 -18.96
C GLU A 42 -33.48 54.85 -18.51
N GLY A 43 -33.20 54.84 -17.21
CA GLY A 43 -32.02 54.18 -16.64
C GLY A 43 -30.74 55.00 -16.67
N ILE A 44 -30.83 56.33 -16.81
CA ILE A 44 -29.69 57.24 -16.65
C ILE A 44 -29.45 57.54 -15.18
N VAL A 45 -28.22 57.39 -14.70
CA VAL A 45 -27.84 57.69 -13.31
C VAL A 45 -28.01 59.18 -13.03
N LEU A 46 -28.88 59.51 -12.07
CA LEU A 46 -29.09 60.87 -11.57
C LEU A 46 -28.12 61.17 -10.43
N ASP A 47 -28.00 60.25 -9.48
CA ASP A 47 -27.09 60.37 -8.35
C ASP A 47 -26.75 59.01 -7.74
N ALA A 48 -25.64 58.92 -7.01
CA ALA A 48 -25.25 57.72 -6.27
C ALA A 48 -24.55 58.10 -4.97
N ASN A 49 -24.84 57.39 -3.88
CA ASN A 49 -24.19 57.66 -2.61
C ASN A 49 -22.79 57.03 -2.52
N GLU A 50 -22.05 57.42 -1.48
CA GLU A 50 -20.67 56.95 -1.25
C GLU A 50 -20.59 55.43 -1.10
N HIS A 51 -21.56 54.80 -0.44
CA HIS A 51 -21.60 53.34 -0.27
C HIS A 51 -21.75 52.60 -1.61
N PHE A 52 -22.65 53.07 -2.49
CA PHE A 52 -22.78 52.48 -3.83
C PHE A 52 -21.51 52.66 -4.64
N CYS A 53 -20.94 53.86 -4.61
CA CYS A 53 -19.69 54.19 -5.27
C CYS A 53 -18.54 53.29 -4.79
N ALA A 54 -18.40 53.12 -3.47
CA ALA A 54 -17.40 52.24 -2.85
C ALA A 54 -17.59 50.77 -3.25
N THR A 55 -18.82 50.24 -3.16
CA THR A 55 -19.13 48.85 -3.56
C THR A 55 -18.81 48.62 -5.05
N MET A 56 -19.21 49.54 -5.93
CA MET A 56 -19.04 49.38 -7.37
C MET A 56 -17.66 49.83 -7.88
N GLY A 57 -16.83 50.43 -7.03
CA GLY A 57 -15.49 50.93 -7.36
C GLY A 57 -15.47 52.15 -8.29
N TYR A 58 -16.56 52.91 -8.35
CA TYR A 58 -16.66 54.15 -9.14
C TYR A 58 -16.75 55.38 -8.24
N SER A 59 -16.39 56.54 -8.75
CA SER A 59 -16.80 57.84 -8.17
C SER A 59 -18.19 58.26 -8.66
N VAL A 60 -18.85 59.15 -7.92
CA VAL A 60 -20.19 59.66 -8.30
C VAL A 60 -20.14 60.42 -9.63
N GLU A 61 -19.04 61.13 -9.89
CA GLU A 61 -18.81 61.87 -11.13
C GLU A 61 -18.64 60.95 -12.34
N GLU A 62 -18.07 59.76 -12.15
CA GLU A 62 -17.89 58.77 -13.24
C GLU A 62 -19.22 58.12 -13.64
N VAL A 63 -20.15 57.95 -12.70
CA VAL A 63 -21.42 57.26 -12.94
C VAL A 63 -22.54 58.22 -13.34
N ARG A 64 -22.55 59.46 -12.84
CA ARG A 64 -23.62 60.43 -13.13
C ARG A 64 -23.75 60.69 -14.62
N GLY A 65 -24.98 60.65 -15.12
CA GLY A 65 -25.30 60.81 -16.54
C GLY A 65 -24.95 59.59 -17.42
N LYS A 66 -24.34 58.53 -16.87
CA LYS A 66 -24.19 57.25 -17.56
C LYS A 66 -25.46 56.43 -17.45
N HIS A 67 -25.65 55.50 -18.38
CA HIS A 67 -26.76 54.56 -18.31
C HIS A 67 -26.40 53.37 -17.42
N HIS A 68 -27.35 52.82 -16.67
CA HIS A 68 -27.21 51.65 -15.79
C HIS A 68 -26.49 50.45 -16.43
N ARG A 69 -26.46 50.35 -17.78
CA ARG A 69 -25.82 49.27 -18.53
C ARG A 69 -24.31 49.18 -18.26
N ILE A 70 -23.67 50.26 -17.78
CA ILE A 70 -22.25 50.24 -17.42
C ILE A 70 -21.94 49.29 -16.26
N PHE A 71 -22.95 48.90 -15.47
CA PHE A 71 -22.83 47.94 -14.37
C PHE A 71 -23.21 46.52 -14.79
N CYS A 72 -23.48 46.27 -16.07
CA CYS A 72 -24.04 45.01 -16.54
C CYS A 72 -23.12 44.36 -17.57
N GLU A 73 -23.14 43.03 -17.62
CA GLU A 73 -22.54 42.31 -18.74
C GLU A 73 -23.24 42.63 -20.06
N GLU A 74 -22.47 42.53 -21.15
CA GLU A 74 -22.94 42.84 -22.48
C GLU A 74 -24.09 41.95 -22.94
N ALA A 75 -24.02 40.66 -22.65
CA ALA A 75 -25.09 39.73 -22.96
C ALA A 75 -26.41 40.13 -22.26
N PHE A 76 -26.32 40.56 -21.00
CA PHE A 76 -27.50 40.93 -20.22
C PHE A 76 -28.13 42.23 -20.70
N TYR A 77 -27.39 43.33 -20.89
CA TYR A 77 -28.03 44.60 -21.29
C TYR A 77 -28.61 44.58 -22.71
N ARG A 78 -28.23 43.61 -23.54
CA ARG A 78 -28.79 43.37 -24.88
C ARG A 78 -30.05 42.48 -24.87
N SER A 79 -30.43 41.93 -23.72
CA SER A 79 -31.56 41.01 -23.59
C SER A 79 -32.92 41.72 -23.52
N GLU A 80 -34.00 41.00 -23.86
CA GLU A 80 -35.37 41.48 -23.64
C GLU A 80 -35.69 41.63 -22.14
N GLU A 81 -35.04 40.86 -21.27
CA GLU A 81 -35.20 40.94 -19.82
C GLU A 81 -34.73 42.30 -19.28
N TYR A 82 -33.59 42.79 -19.76
CA TYR A 82 -33.09 44.12 -19.42
C TYR A 82 -34.00 45.24 -19.95
N ALA A 83 -34.50 45.09 -21.18
CA ALA A 83 -35.44 46.05 -21.76
C ALA A 83 -36.77 46.09 -20.99
N ARG A 84 -37.25 44.91 -20.56
CA ARG A 84 -38.47 44.78 -19.74
C ARG A 84 -38.29 45.41 -18.37
N LEU A 85 -37.15 45.21 -17.70
CA LEU A 85 -36.84 45.81 -16.41
C LEU A 85 -37.11 47.32 -16.39
N TRP A 86 -36.55 48.06 -17.36
CA TRP A 86 -36.74 49.51 -17.42
C TRP A 86 -38.15 49.92 -17.86
N ARG A 87 -38.78 49.14 -18.74
CA ARG A 87 -40.19 49.36 -19.13
C ARG A 87 -41.14 49.21 -17.94
N ASP A 88 -40.88 48.25 -17.06
CA ASP A 88 -41.70 47.98 -15.88
C ASP A 88 -41.48 49.06 -14.81
N LEU A 89 -40.22 49.42 -14.55
CA LEU A 89 -39.87 50.50 -13.64
C LEU A 89 -40.45 51.86 -14.07
N ALA A 90 -40.42 52.17 -15.37
CA ALA A 90 -41.02 53.39 -15.90
C ALA A 90 -42.55 53.42 -15.78
N ARG A 91 -43.21 52.25 -15.72
CA ARG A 91 -44.65 52.12 -15.45
C ARG A 91 -44.98 52.18 -13.95
N GLY A 92 -43.97 52.21 -13.09
CA GLY A 92 -44.13 52.26 -11.64
C GLY A 92 -44.12 50.89 -10.96
N GLU A 93 -43.77 49.82 -11.68
CA GLU A 93 -43.67 48.47 -11.10
C GLU A 93 -42.31 48.30 -10.40
N PRO A 94 -42.27 48.10 -9.07
CA PRO A 94 -41.02 47.88 -8.35
C PRO A 94 -40.46 46.47 -8.61
N VAL A 95 -39.13 46.32 -8.59
CA VAL A 95 -38.46 45.04 -8.79
C VAL A 95 -37.45 44.80 -7.69
N SER A 96 -37.51 43.64 -7.02
CA SER A 96 -36.55 43.22 -6.00
C SER A 96 -35.98 41.85 -6.30
N GLY A 97 -34.72 41.62 -5.95
CA GLY A 97 -34.06 40.34 -6.16
C GLY A 97 -32.54 40.43 -6.02
N THR A 98 -31.88 39.35 -6.42
CA THR A 98 -30.43 39.24 -6.46
C THR A 98 -29.95 39.47 -7.89
N PHE A 99 -29.00 40.40 -8.04
CA PHE A 99 -28.54 40.85 -9.35
C PHE A 99 -27.03 40.78 -9.45
N GLN A 100 -26.54 40.02 -10.43
CA GLN A 100 -25.15 40.01 -10.84
C GLN A 100 -24.82 41.32 -11.59
N ARG A 101 -23.76 42.00 -11.19
CA ARG A 101 -23.29 43.27 -11.77
C ARG A 101 -21.77 43.25 -11.90
N LEU A 102 -21.27 44.17 -12.72
CA LEU A 102 -19.85 44.40 -12.90
C LEU A 102 -19.43 45.69 -12.22
N ASN A 103 -18.39 45.62 -11.42
CA ASN A 103 -17.73 46.80 -10.86
C ASN A 103 -16.80 47.47 -11.89
N ARG A 104 -16.16 48.58 -11.51
CA ARG A 104 -15.26 49.32 -12.41
C ARG A 104 -14.11 48.47 -12.98
N ALA A 105 -13.61 47.50 -12.22
CA ALA A 105 -12.54 46.61 -12.65
C ALA A 105 -13.04 45.44 -13.53
N GLY A 106 -14.34 45.40 -13.85
CA GLY A 106 -14.95 44.28 -14.57
C GLY A 106 -15.12 43.02 -13.71
N ARG A 107 -14.98 43.13 -12.39
CA ARG A 107 -15.24 42.00 -11.48
C ARG A 107 -16.73 41.89 -11.21
N GLU A 108 -17.16 40.64 -11.11
CA GLU A 108 -18.50 40.28 -10.70
C GLU A 108 -18.79 40.69 -9.25
N ILE A 109 -19.96 41.28 -9.02
CA ILE A 109 -20.52 41.61 -7.71
C ILE A 109 -21.98 41.16 -7.70
N TRP A 110 -22.39 40.53 -6.61
CA TRP A 110 -23.77 40.12 -6.37
C TRP A 110 -24.46 41.11 -5.43
N LEU A 111 -25.51 41.77 -5.94
CA LEU A 111 -26.28 42.75 -5.19
C LEU A 111 -27.68 42.22 -4.90
N GLU A 112 -28.02 42.09 -3.62
CA GLU A 112 -29.42 41.98 -3.20
C GLU A 112 -30.01 43.40 -3.19
N ALA A 113 -30.97 43.68 -4.07
CA ALA A 113 -31.42 45.04 -4.31
C ALA A 113 -32.92 45.16 -4.60
N SER A 114 -33.44 46.35 -4.33
CA SER A 114 -34.80 46.77 -4.66
C SER A 114 -34.76 48.05 -5.48
N TYR A 115 -35.29 48.00 -6.70
CA TYR A 115 -35.53 49.13 -7.58
C TYR A 115 -36.95 49.66 -7.33
N MET A 116 -37.06 50.90 -6.87
CA MET A 116 -38.30 51.52 -6.39
C MET A 116 -38.60 52.81 -7.16
N PRO A 117 -39.65 52.82 -8.01
CA PRO A 117 -40.10 54.01 -8.71
C PRO A 117 -40.57 55.11 -7.74
N VAL A 118 -40.16 56.35 -8.00
CA VAL A 118 -40.53 57.56 -7.25
C VAL A 118 -41.47 58.40 -8.09
N TYR A 119 -42.67 58.65 -7.58
CA TYR A 119 -43.70 59.40 -8.30
C TYR A 119 -43.61 60.91 -8.09
N GLY A 120 -43.83 61.67 -9.16
CA GLY A 120 -44.02 63.11 -9.12
C GLY A 120 -45.44 63.52 -8.69
N PRO A 121 -45.69 64.83 -8.52
CA PRO A 121 -47.02 65.36 -8.19
C PRO A 121 -48.12 65.03 -9.21
N ASP A 122 -47.72 64.74 -10.46
CA ASP A 122 -48.57 64.33 -11.59
C ASP A 122 -48.85 62.81 -11.62
N ARG A 123 -48.39 62.06 -10.60
CA ARG A 123 -48.45 60.59 -10.51
C ARG A 123 -47.67 59.85 -11.61
N GLN A 124 -46.77 60.53 -12.31
CA GLN A 124 -45.84 59.88 -13.22
C GLN A 124 -44.55 59.51 -12.50
N VAL A 125 -43.87 58.44 -12.93
CA VAL A 125 -42.56 58.07 -12.38
C VAL A 125 -41.54 59.13 -12.80
N LYS A 126 -40.95 59.81 -11.81
CA LYS A 126 -39.94 60.85 -12.02
C LYS A 126 -38.53 60.28 -11.95
N SER A 127 -38.31 59.29 -11.10
CA SER A 127 -37.02 58.61 -10.93
C SER A 127 -37.22 57.21 -10.34
N VAL A 128 -36.13 56.44 -10.27
CA VAL A 128 -36.10 55.11 -9.68
C VAL A 128 -34.95 55.07 -8.68
N ILE A 129 -35.26 54.89 -7.40
CA ILE A 129 -34.25 54.70 -6.36
C ILE A 129 -33.97 53.21 -6.24
N LYS A 130 -32.70 52.82 -6.35
CA LYS A 130 -32.24 51.48 -6.02
C LYS A 130 -31.51 51.52 -4.69
N VAL A 131 -31.90 50.62 -3.78
CA VAL A 131 -31.15 50.32 -2.56
C VAL A 131 -30.57 48.91 -2.71
N ALA A 132 -29.31 48.71 -2.33
CA ALA A 132 -28.60 47.46 -2.50
C ALA A 132 -27.72 47.10 -1.29
N SER A 133 -27.57 45.80 -1.06
CA SER A 133 -26.54 45.20 -0.21
C SER A 133 -25.63 44.34 -1.08
N ASP A 134 -24.32 44.45 -0.86
CA ASP A 134 -23.35 43.53 -1.44
C ASP A 134 -23.41 42.20 -0.68
N ILE A 135 -23.66 41.11 -1.43
CA ILE A 135 -23.74 39.74 -0.90
C ILE A 135 -22.72 38.82 -1.58
N SER A 136 -21.71 39.39 -2.26
CA SER A 136 -20.73 38.63 -3.05
C SER A 136 -20.00 37.58 -2.21
N ASP A 137 -19.49 37.97 -1.04
CA ASP A 137 -18.79 37.05 -0.13
C ASP A 137 -19.67 35.85 0.27
N ARG A 138 -20.96 36.09 0.51
CA ARG A 138 -21.93 35.04 0.85
C ARG A 138 -22.10 34.05 -0.31
N ILE A 139 -22.31 34.56 -1.52
CA ILE A 139 -22.49 33.73 -2.72
C ILE A 139 -21.23 32.92 -3.02
N TYR A 140 -20.04 33.52 -2.92
CA TYR A 140 -18.80 32.82 -3.18
C TYR A 140 -18.54 31.70 -2.16
N GLN A 141 -18.80 31.95 -0.87
CA GLN A 141 -18.69 30.92 0.16
C GLN A 141 -19.68 29.77 -0.05
N GLU A 142 -20.92 30.06 -0.41
CA GLU A 142 -21.93 29.04 -0.73
C GLU A 142 -21.47 28.17 -1.91
N HIS A 143 -21.02 28.79 -3.00
CA HIS A 143 -20.53 28.08 -4.17
C HIS A 143 -19.25 27.24 -3.89
N GLU A 144 -18.33 27.76 -3.08
CA GLU A 144 -17.12 27.03 -2.65
C GLU A 144 -17.50 25.78 -1.82
N ASN A 145 -18.42 25.93 -0.88
CA ASN A 145 -18.92 24.82 -0.07
C ASN A 145 -19.60 23.74 -0.92
N GLU A 146 -20.46 24.14 -1.87
CA GLU A 146 -21.10 23.21 -2.81
C GLU A 146 -20.06 22.49 -3.67
N SER A 147 -19.07 23.22 -4.18
CA SER A 147 -17.99 22.66 -4.99
C SER A 147 -17.16 21.64 -4.21
N MET A 148 -16.87 21.91 -2.93
CA MET A 148 -16.14 21.00 -2.05
C MET A 148 -16.93 19.72 -1.78
N LEU A 149 -18.22 19.84 -1.45
CA LEU A 149 -19.10 18.68 -1.23
C LEU A 149 -19.22 17.82 -2.49
N ALA A 150 -19.34 18.45 -3.67
CA ALA A 150 -19.34 17.75 -4.94
C ALA A 150 -18.02 17.01 -5.20
N ALA A 151 -16.87 17.62 -4.87
CA ALA A 151 -15.57 16.99 -5.02
C ALA A 151 -15.41 15.73 -4.13
N ILE A 152 -15.88 15.80 -2.88
CA ILE A 152 -15.94 14.63 -1.98
C ILE A 152 -16.86 13.56 -2.56
N GLY A 153 -18.07 13.96 -3.00
CA GLY A 153 -19.05 13.04 -3.57
C GLY A 153 -18.61 12.33 -4.85
N ARG A 154 -17.67 12.91 -5.62
CA ARG A 154 -17.07 12.25 -6.80
C ARG A 154 -16.09 11.14 -6.43
N SER A 155 -15.40 11.26 -5.29
CA SER A 155 -14.29 10.36 -4.92
C SER A 155 -14.65 9.34 -3.83
N MET A 156 -15.65 9.66 -2.98
CA MET A 156 -16.01 8.83 -1.83
C MET A 156 -17.46 8.37 -1.90
N ALA A 157 -17.76 7.28 -1.21
CA ALA A 157 -19.12 6.88 -0.89
C ALA A 157 -19.68 7.77 0.22
N VAL A 158 -20.85 8.34 0.01
CA VAL A 158 -21.52 9.26 0.94
C VAL A 158 -22.94 8.78 1.21
N ILE A 159 -23.32 8.71 2.48
CA ILE A 159 -24.68 8.38 2.90
C ILE A 159 -25.07 9.19 4.13
N GLU A 160 -26.30 9.67 4.15
CA GLU A 160 -26.85 10.46 5.24
C GLU A 160 -27.91 9.68 6.00
N PHE A 161 -27.90 9.82 7.33
CA PHE A 161 -28.84 9.19 8.22
C PHE A 161 -29.55 10.21 9.10
N THR A 162 -30.79 9.91 9.47
CA THR A 162 -31.48 10.54 10.59
C THR A 162 -30.77 10.18 11.91
N PRO A 163 -31.01 10.91 13.02
CA PRO A 163 -30.44 10.57 14.33
C PRO A 163 -30.87 9.19 14.87
N ASP A 164 -31.98 8.63 14.41
CA ASP A 164 -32.40 7.24 14.70
C ASP A 164 -31.81 6.21 13.72
N GLY A 165 -30.91 6.62 12.83
CA GLY A 165 -30.14 5.72 11.97
C GLY A 165 -30.81 5.30 10.67
N ARG A 166 -31.84 6.02 10.20
CA ARG A 166 -32.52 5.75 8.92
C ARG A 166 -31.90 6.52 7.79
N VAL A 167 -31.76 5.89 6.62
CA VAL A 167 -31.17 6.52 5.44
C VAL A 167 -32.06 7.65 4.93
N ILE A 168 -31.48 8.84 4.76
CA ILE A 168 -32.09 10.00 4.13
C ILE A 168 -31.78 9.98 2.63
N THR A 169 -30.49 9.84 2.28
CA THR A 169 -30.00 9.79 0.90
C THR A 169 -28.62 9.14 0.85
N ALA A 170 -28.19 8.71 -0.33
CA ALA A 170 -26.87 8.19 -0.60
C ALA A 170 -26.42 8.56 -2.02
N ASN A 171 -25.12 8.79 -2.22
CA ASN A 171 -24.57 9.09 -3.54
C ASN A 171 -24.36 7.81 -4.36
N GLU A 172 -24.08 7.97 -5.67
CA GLU A 172 -23.85 6.84 -6.57
C GLU A 172 -22.71 5.92 -6.14
N ASN A 173 -21.64 6.46 -5.56
CA ASN A 173 -20.50 5.66 -5.11
C ASN A 173 -20.93 4.68 -4.01
N PHE A 174 -21.68 5.15 -3.01
CA PHE A 174 -22.22 4.27 -1.97
C PHE A 174 -23.13 3.19 -2.54
N LEU A 175 -24.05 3.59 -3.43
CA LEU A 175 -25.02 2.69 -4.05
C LEU A 175 -24.35 1.60 -4.89
N LYS A 176 -23.34 1.97 -5.69
CA LYS A 176 -22.53 1.02 -6.48
C LYS A 176 -21.75 0.07 -5.57
N THR A 177 -21.02 0.58 -4.59
CA THR A 177 -20.24 -0.23 -3.64
C THR A 177 -21.11 -1.22 -2.86
N MET A 178 -22.32 -0.81 -2.45
CA MET A 178 -23.22 -1.65 -1.66
C MET A 178 -24.23 -2.44 -2.51
N HIS A 179 -24.20 -2.29 -3.83
CA HIS A 179 -25.10 -2.93 -4.79
C HIS A 179 -26.61 -2.68 -4.55
N TYR A 180 -26.97 -1.52 -4.01
CA TYR A 180 -28.35 -1.11 -3.81
C TYR A 180 -28.74 0.05 -4.74
N SER A 181 -30.03 0.18 -5.02
CA SER A 181 -30.60 1.43 -5.56
C SER A 181 -31.04 2.37 -4.44
N LEU A 182 -31.16 3.67 -4.73
CA LEU A 182 -31.55 4.67 -3.74
C LEU A 182 -32.92 4.34 -3.10
N ASN A 183 -33.90 3.92 -3.91
CA ASN A 183 -35.24 3.59 -3.46
C ASN A 183 -35.29 2.38 -2.51
N GLU A 184 -34.29 1.50 -2.57
CA GLU A 184 -34.22 0.33 -1.68
C GLU A 184 -33.65 0.69 -0.30
N VAL A 185 -32.84 1.75 -0.21
CA VAL A 185 -32.16 2.11 1.03
C VAL A 185 -32.85 3.24 1.79
N VAL A 186 -33.49 4.19 1.11
CA VAL A 186 -34.15 5.34 1.76
C VAL A 186 -35.21 4.86 2.76
N GLY A 187 -35.17 5.41 3.98
CA GLY A 187 -36.05 5.06 5.09
C GLY A 187 -35.68 3.76 5.83
N GLN A 188 -34.82 2.91 5.24
CA GLN A 188 -34.29 1.73 5.92
C GLN A 188 -33.29 2.14 6.99
N HIS A 189 -33.18 1.32 8.03
CA HIS A 189 -32.22 1.55 9.09
C HIS A 189 -30.82 1.05 8.70
N HIS A 190 -29.77 1.72 9.17
CA HIS A 190 -28.35 1.40 8.90
C HIS A 190 -27.99 -0.08 9.13
N SER A 191 -28.69 -0.76 10.04
CA SER A 191 -28.53 -2.20 10.29
C SER A 191 -28.74 -3.07 9.05
N LEU A 192 -29.39 -2.56 8.01
CA LEU A 192 -29.49 -3.20 6.70
C LEU A 192 -28.12 -3.62 6.16
N PHE A 193 -27.10 -2.78 6.36
CA PHE A 193 -25.73 -2.97 5.86
C PHE A 193 -24.82 -3.76 6.81
N CYS A 194 -25.32 -4.19 7.97
CA CYS A 194 -24.51 -4.83 9.02
C CYS A 194 -24.80 -6.33 9.11
N HIS A 195 -23.85 -7.09 9.65
CA HIS A 195 -24.11 -8.47 10.04
C HIS A 195 -25.09 -8.51 11.21
N ARG A 196 -25.92 -9.57 11.28
CA ARG A 196 -26.98 -9.68 12.30
C ARG A 196 -26.44 -9.61 13.72
N ALA A 197 -25.33 -10.32 13.99
CA ALA A 197 -24.70 -10.35 15.30
C ALA A 197 -24.22 -8.95 15.76
N GLU A 198 -23.69 -8.14 14.83
CA GLU A 198 -23.28 -6.76 15.12
C GLU A 198 -24.51 -5.88 15.39
N ALA A 199 -25.52 -5.92 14.51
CA ALA A 199 -26.71 -5.08 14.63
C ALA A 199 -27.50 -5.32 15.94
N GLU A 200 -27.45 -6.54 16.49
CA GLU A 200 -28.10 -6.90 17.76
C GLU A 200 -27.22 -6.64 18.99
N SER A 201 -25.95 -6.24 18.80
CA SER A 201 -24.97 -6.08 19.88
C SER A 201 -25.20 -4.83 20.76
N PRO A 202 -24.78 -4.86 22.05
CA PRO A 202 -24.71 -3.68 22.89
C PRO A 202 -23.83 -2.56 22.31
N GLN A 203 -22.73 -2.92 21.65
CA GLN A 203 -21.76 -2.00 21.05
C GLN A 203 -22.41 -1.18 19.93
N TYR A 204 -23.21 -1.82 19.07
CA TYR A 204 -23.95 -1.13 18.01
C TYR A 204 -24.95 -0.09 18.56
N LYS A 205 -25.63 -0.40 19.66
CA LYS A 205 -26.51 0.56 20.35
C LYS A 205 -25.72 1.72 20.95
N ALA A 206 -24.59 1.42 21.59
CA ALA A 206 -23.70 2.44 22.15
C ALA A 206 -23.14 3.37 21.07
N PHE A 207 -22.78 2.83 19.90
CA PHE A 207 -22.30 3.57 18.74
C PHE A 207 -23.31 4.65 18.28
N TRP A 208 -24.58 4.29 18.08
CA TRP A 208 -25.60 5.29 17.74
C TRP A 208 -25.86 6.28 18.87
N ALA A 209 -25.81 5.84 20.12
CA ALA A 209 -25.93 6.74 21.26
C ALA A 209 -24.78 7.76 21.32
N SER A 210 -23.54 7.37 20.97
CA SER A 210 -22.41 8.30 20.89
C SER A 210 -22.53 9.32 19.76
N LEU A 211 -22.95 8.88 18.56
CA LEU A 211 -23.25 9.80 17.45
C LEU A 211 -24.32 10.83 17.87
N ASN A 212 -25.32 10.39 18.63
CA ASN A 212 -26.38 11.25 19.15
C ASN A 212 -25.93 12.22 20.25
N ARG A 213 -24.76 12.00 20.85
CA ARG A 213 -24.08 12.97 21.74
C ARG A 213 -23.14 13.91 20.98
N GLY A 214 -22.99 13.74 19.67
CA GLY A 214 -22.10 14.54 18.84
C GLY A 214 -20.69 13.97 18.68
N GLU A 215 -20.42 12.78 19.20
CA GLU A 215 -19.12 12.11 19.03
C GLU A 215 -19.04 11.54 17.60
N TYR A 216 -17.97 11.85 16.86
CA TYR A 216 -17.72 11.23 15.56
C TYR A 216 -16.94 9.92 15.72
N HIS A 217 -17.08 9.02 14.75
CA HIS A 217 -16.38 7.73 14.74
C HIS A 217 -15.67 7.55 13.40
N SER A 218 -14.41 7.11 13.41
CA SER A 218 -13.62 6.92 12.19
C SER A 218 -12.76 5.65 12.28
N HIS A 219 -13.22 4.58 11.65
CA HIS A 219 -12.61 3.25 11.72
C HIS A 219 -12.79 2.48 10.41
N ARG A 220 -12.31 1.23 10.38
CA ARG A 220 -12.64 0.25 9.35
C ARG A 220 -13.87 -0.52 9.79
N PHE A 221 -14.79 -0.72 8.86
CA PHE A 221 -16.06 -1.38 9.13
C PHE A 221 -16.26 -2.51 8.13
N GLU A 222 -16.51 -3.70 8.65
CA GLU A 222 -17.04 -4.80 7.86
C GLU A 222 -18.55 -4.60 7.66
N ARG A 223 -18.99 -4.58 6.41
CA ARG A 223 -20.40 -4.43 6.03
C ARG A 223 -20.78 -5.52 5.05
N LYS A 224 -22.07 -5.64 4.80
CA LYS A 224 -22.60 -6.53 3.76
C LYS A 224 -23.31 -5.72 2.67
N ASP A 225 -23.08 -6.10 1.43
CA ASP A 225 -23.83 -5.57 0.29
C ASP A 225 -25.22 -6.22 0.16
N LYS A 226 -25.97 -5.85 -0.87
CA LYS A 226 -27.29 -6.41 -1.18
C LYS A 226 -27.33 -7.93 -1.31
N TYR A 227 -26.25 -8.53 -1.79
CA TYR A 227 -26.14 -9.96 -2.03
C TYR A 227 -25.60 -10.72 -0.82
N GLY A 228 -25.20 -10.01 0.23
CA GLY A 228 -24.61 -10.55 1.44
C GLY A 228 -23.10 -10.73 1.36
N HIS A 229 -22.43 -10.22 0.32
CA HIS A 229 -20.98 -10.22 0.25
C HIS A 229 -20.39 -9.20 1.22
N THR A 230 -19.27 -9.57 1.84
CA THR A 230 -18.53 -8.67 2.72
C THR A 230 -17.91 -7.52 1.92
N VAL A 231 -18.10 -6.30 2.42
CA VAL A 231 -17.50 -5.06 1.94
C VAL A 231 -16.75 -4.43 3.11
N TYR A 232 -15.48 -4.11 2.92
CA TYR A 232 -14.67 -3.40 3.91
C TYR A 232 -14.65 -1.92 3.59
N LEU A 233 -15.14 -1.11 4.53
CA LEU A 233 -15.22 0.34 4.37
C LEU A 233 -14.33 1.03 5.40
N GLU A 234 -13.37 1.84 4.95
CA GLU A 234 -12.73 2.83 5.83
C GLU A 234 -13.61 4.08 5.83
N ALA A 235 -14.23 4.38 6.98
CA ALA A 235 -15.30 5.35 7.02
C ALA A 235 -15.29 6.22 8.26
N SER A 236 -15.82 7.43 8.12
CA SER A 236 -16.13 8.35 9.22
C SER A 236 -17.63 8.65 9.28
N TYR A 237 -18.21 8.60 10.48
CA TYR A 237 -19.59 8.99 10.78
C TYR A 237 -19.58 10.30 11.56
N ASN A 238 -20.17 11.34 10.97
CA ASN A 238 -20.03 12.73 11.41
C ASN A 238 -21.41 13.34 11.73
N PRO A 239 -21.72 13.59 13.02
CA PRO A 239 -22.95 14.27 13.43
C PRO A 239 -23.00 15.73 12.92
N LEU A 240 -24.15 16.17 12.41
CA LEU A 240 -24.38 17.52 11.86
C LEU A 240 -25.46 18.26 12.65
N PHE A 241 -25.17 19.53 12.95
CA PHE A 241 -25.96 20.37 13.85
C PHE A 241 -26.61 21.53 13.11
N ASP A 242 -27.80 21.92 13.54
CA ASP A 242 -28.48 23.11 13.04
C ASP A 242 -27.94 24.40 13.69
N SER A 243 -28.46 25.57 13.29
CA SER A 243 -28.05 26.88 13.83
C SER A 243 -28.35 27.06 15.33
N ARG A 244 -29.11 26.15 15.96
CA ARG A 244 -29.39 26.13 17.40
C ARG A 244 -28.55 25.06 18.13
N GLY A 245 -27.60 24.44 17.44
CA GLY A 245 -26.75 23.39 17.99
C GLY A 245 -27.46 22.04 18.19
N ARG A 246 -28.63 21.82 17.55
CA ARG A 246 -29.37 20.56 17.65
C ARG A 246 -28.90 19.61 16.56
N LEU A 247 -28.56 18.38 16.95
CA LEU A 247 -28.26 17.31 16.00
C LEU A 247 -29.50 17.03 15.14
N TYR A 248 -29.33 17.04 13.81
CA TYR A 248 -30.45 16.77 12.89
C TYR A 248 -30.13 15.68 11.86
N LYS A 249 -28.86 15.37 11.61
CA LYS A 249 -28.45 14.24 10.75
C LYS A 249 -27.04 13.76 11.08
N VAL A 250 -26.70 12.56 10.58
CA VAL A 250 -25.33 12.03 10.60
C VAL A 250 -24.93 11.77 9.15
N VAL A 251 -23.79 12.31 8.72
CA VAL A 251 -23.21 12.02 7.40
C VAL A 251 -22.05 11.04 7.53
N LYS A 252 -22.06 10.01 6.69
CA LYS A 252 -20.97 9.05 6.58
C LYS A 252 -20.21 9.28 5.28
N PHE A 253 -18.89 9.39 5.38
CA PHE A 253 -17.97 9.32 4.24
C PHE A 253 -17.21 8.01 4.31
N ALA A 254 -17.10 7.29 3.20
CA ALA A 254 -16.46 5.98 3.15
C ALA A 254 -15.62 5.79 1.88
N SER A 255 -14.51 5.08 2.05
CA SER A 255 -13.72 4.50 0.98
C SER A 255 -13.88 2.98 0.99
N ASP A 256 -14.08 2.39 -0.18
CA ASP A 256 -14.11 0.94 -0.35
C ASP A 256 -12.67 0.40 -0.38
N ILE A 257 -12.29 -0.33 0.67
CA ILE A 257 -10.98 -0.95 0.82
C ILE A 257 -11.05 -2.48 0.65
N THR A 258 -12.16 -3.01 0.14
CA THR A 258 -12.39 -4.46 0.02
C THR A 258 -11.25 -5.15 -0.72
N ASN A 259 -10.87 -4.63 -1.89
CA ASN A 259 -9.76 -5.19 -2.67
C ASN A 259 -8.41 -5.14 -1.94
N GLN A 260 -8.17 -4.11 -1.13
CA GLN A 260 -6.94 -4.00 -0.35
C GLN A 260 -6.89 -5.07 0.74
N VAL A 261 -8.00 -5.22 1.48
CA VAL A 261 -8.11 -6.22 2.56
C VAL A 261 -8.03 -7.64 2.00
N THR A 262 -8.75 -7.96 0.92
CA THR A 262 -8.74 -9.32 0.33
C THR A 262 -7.37 -9.67 -0.26
N THR A 263 -6.70 -8.72 -0.91
CA THR A 263 -5.33 -8.93 -1.41
C THR A 263 -4.35 -9.18 -0.27
N LEU A 264 -4.43 -8.40 0.81
CA LEU A 264 -3.59 -8.59 2.00
C LEU A 264 -3.85 -9.94 2.67
N GLN A 265 -5.11 -10.35 2.82
CA GLN A 265 -5.48 -11.65 3.38
C GLN A 265 -4.93 -12.81 2.53
N SER A 266 -5.11 -12.77 1.20
CA SER A 266 -4.59 -13.79 0.30
C SER A 266 -3.06 -13.87 0.31
N ALA A 267 -2.37 -12.72 0.39
CA ALA A 267 -0.92 -12.67 0.53
C ALA A 267 -0.44 -13.28 1.85
N ALA A 268 -1.14 -13.00 2.96
CA ALA A 268 -0.84 -13.58 4.27
C ALA A 268 -1.05 -15.10 4.30
N GLU A 269 -2.15 -15.61 3.73
CA GLU A 269 -2.40 -17.05 3.61
C GLU A 269 -1.33 -17.75 2.75
N SER A 270 -0.96 -17.14 1.62
CA SER A 270 0.08 -17.67 0.74
C SER A 270 1.44 -17.73 1.46
N ALA A 271 1.82 -16.64 2.14
CA ALA A 271 3.06 -16.58 2.90
C ALA A 271 3.10 -17.61 4.06
N HIS A 272 1.97 -17.83 4.74
CA HIS A 272 1.85 -18.84 5.79
C HIS A 272 2.05 -20.25 5.22
N SER A 273 1.34 -20.58 4.13
CA SER A 273 1.45 -21.87 3.45
C SER A 273 2.89 -22.15 2.97
N THR A 274 3.52 -21.17 2.32
CA THR A 274 4.93 -21.27 1.88
C THR A 274 5.88 -21.48 3.07
N SER A 275 5.65 -20.80 4.19
CA SER A 275 6.51 -20.93 5.38
C SER A 275 6.39 -22.31 6.03
N VAL A 276 5.18 -22.85 6.11
CA VAL A 276 4.95 -24.23 6.59
C VAL A 276 5.65 -25.25 5.68
N GLN A 277 5.55 -25.06 4.36
CA GLN A 277 6.25 -25.91 3.40
C GLN A 277 7.78 -25.80 3.51
N ASN A 278 8.31 -24.60 3.72
CA ASN A 278 9.74 -24.39 3.90
C ASN A 278 10.26 -25.03 5.20
N ASP A 279 9.54 -24.93 6.32
CA ASP A 279 9.92 -25.61 7.57
C ASP A 279 9.96 -27.14 7.36
N ALA A 280 8.95 -27.73 6.71
CA ALA A 280 8.95 -29.15 6.39
C ALA A 280 10.11 -29.55 5.46
N CYS A 281 10.43 -28.72 4.46
CA CYS A 281 11.55 -28.96 3.55
C CYS A 281 12.90 -28.87 4.28
N ALA A 282 13.06 -27.87 5.15
CA ALA A 282 14.26 -27.70 5.98
C ALA A 282 14.44 -28.88 6.94
N GLN A 283 13.38 -29.36 7.59
CA GLN A 283 13.45 -30.57 8.44
C GLN A 283 13.95 -31.78 7.66
N LYS A 284 13.41 -32.00 6.45
CA LYS A 284 13.87 -33.09 5.57
C LYS A 284 15.32 -32.88 5.13
N GLY A 285 15.70 -31.65 4.80
CA GLY A 285 17.09 -31.30 4.45
C GLY A 285 18.06 -31.61 5.60
N SER A 286 17.68 -31.26 6.83
CA SER A 286 18.48 -31.51 8.03
C SER A 286 18.71 -33.00 8.25
N GLN A 287 17.66 -33.83 8.07
CA GLN A 287 17.78 -35.29 8.12
C GLN A 287 18.75 -35.83 7.07
N VAL A 288 18.67 -35.33 5.83
CA VAL A 288 19.58 -35.75 4.74
C VAL A 288 21.03 -35.37 5.06
N VAL A 289 21.26 -34.18 5.62
CA VAL A 289 22.60 -33.76 6.07
C VAL A 289 23.13 -34.67 7.18
N GLN A 290 22.33 -34.96 8.20
CA GLN A 290 22.72 -35.87 9.29
C GLN A 290 23.07 -37.27 8.77
N GLN A 291 22.27 -37.80 7.85
CA GLN A 291 22.55 -39.08 7.19
C GLN A 291 23.84 -39.02 6.36
N THR A 292 24.10 -37.91 5.68
CA THR A 292 25.32 -37.73 4.88
C THR A 292 26.56 -37.72 5.77
N VAL A 293 26.53 -37.00 6.89
CA VAL A 293 27.63 -37.00 7.87
C VAL A 293 27.89 -38.42 8.39
N GLN A 294 26.84 -39.16 8.73
CA GLN A 294 26.96 -40.55 9.20
C GLN A 294 27.62 -41.45 8.14
N ILE A 295 27.19 -41.37 6.89
CA ILE A 295 27.76 -42.15 5.78
C ILE A 295 29.24 -41.82 5.58
N ILE A 296 29.63 -40.54 5.66
CA ILE A 296 31.04 -40.14 5.50
C ILE A 296 31.91 -40.64 6.66
N GLN A 297 31.36 -40.66 7.87
CA GLN A 297 32.03 -41.25 9.04
C GLN A 297 32.23 -42.76 8.86
N ASP A 298 31.23 -43.47 8.33
CA ASP A 298 31.34 -44.89 8.00
C ASP A 298 32.42 -45.14 6.92
N ILE A 299 32.45 -44.34 5.85
CA ILE A 299 33.51 -44.41 4.82
C ILE A 299 34.89 -44.19 5.44
N SER A 300 35.01 -43.25 6.38
CA SER A 300 36.28 -42.95 7.06
C SER A 300 36.76 -44.14 7.92
N ARG A 301 35.83 -44.87 8.54
CA ARG A 301 36.13 -46.13 9.25
C ARG A 301 36.58 -47.21 8.27
N ASP A 302 35.84 -47.43 7.18
CA ASP A 302 36.15 -48.46 6.17
C ASP A 302 37.51 -48.21 5.51
N LEU A 303 37.86 -46.94 5.24
CA LEU A 303 39.18 -46.56 4.71
C LEU A 303 40.33 -46.87 5.70
N ASN A 304 40.12 -46.63 7.00
CA ASN A 304 41.11 -46.99 8.02
C ASN A 304 41.29 -48.50 8.13
N GLU A 305 40.21 -49.29 8.09
CA GLU A 305 40.29 -50.75 8.10
C GLU A 305 40.98 -51.30 6.84
N ALA A 306 40.71 -50.72 5.67
CA ALA A 306 41.39 -51.04 4.43
C ALA A 306 42.89 -50.70 4.49
N ALA A 307 43.25 -49.56 5.11
CA ALA A 307 44.65 -49.16 5.31
C ALA A 307 45.42 -50.15 6.19
N VAL A 308 44.81 -50.62 7.29
CA VAL A 308 45.40 -51.65 8.16
C VAL A 308 45.58 -52.97 7.39
N SER A 309 44.59 -53.36 6.60
CA SER A 309 44.64 -54.60 5.81
C SER A 309 45.74 -54.57 4.74
N ILE A 310 45.91 -53.44 4.05
CA ILE A 310 46.96 -53.28 3.03
C ILE A 310 48.35 -53.17 3.66
N ASP A 311 48.47 -52.55 4.84
CA ASP A 311 49.72 -52.57 5.61
C ASP A 311 50.13 -54.00 6.00
N ALA A 312 49.17 -54.85 6.37
CA ALA A 312 49.43 -56.27 6.60
C ALA A 312 49.92 -57.00 5.33
N VAL A 313 49.36 -56.69 4.15
CA VAL A 313 49.84 -57.22 2.86
C VAL A 313 51.27 -56.75 2.55
N SER A 314 51.60 -55.49 2.85
CA SER A 314 52.95 -54.95 2.71
C SER A 314 53.95 -55.73 3.57
N LYS A 315 53.64 -55.93 4.86
CA LYS A 315 54.46 -56.73 5.79
C LYS A 315 54.60 -58.19 5.35
N GLN A 316 53.52 -58.79 4.85
CA GLN A 316 53.56 -60.15 4.32
C GLN A 316 54.47 -60.25 3.08
N SER A 317 54.49 -59.22 2.24
CA SER A 317 55.38 -59.15 1.07
C SER A 317 56.84 -59.11 1.48
N ASP A 318 57.19 -58.38 2.56
CA ASP A 318 58.56 -58.37 3.10
C ASP A 318 59.01 -59.77 3.58
N ILE A 319 58.11 -60.48 4.26
CA ILE A 319 58.36 -61.87 4.72
C ILE A 319 58.59 -62.79 3.52
N ILE A 320 57.76 -62.70 2.48
CA ILE A 320 57.93 -63.49 1.25
C ILE A 320 59.27 -63.15 0.60
N GLY A 321 59.64 -61.86 0.53
CA GLY A 321 60.94 -61.42 0.03
C GLY A 321 62.12 -62.10 0.74
N SER A 322 62.07 -62.18 2.07
CA SER A 322 63.09 -62.87 2.88
C SER A 322 63.13 -64.38 2.61
N ILE A 323 61.97 -65.03 2.46
CA ILE A 323 61.89 -66.46 2.16
C ILE A 323 62.50 -66.74 0.78
N VAL A 324 62.16 -65.93 -0.22
CA VAL A 324 62.64 -66.09 -1.60
C VAL A 324 64.15 -65.85 -1.70
N GLN A 325 64.70 -64.88 -0.95
CA GLN A 325 66.15 -64.70 -0.82
C GLN A 325 66.83 -65.93 -0.22
N THR A 326 66.22 -66.57 0.79
CA THR A 326 66.74 -67.80 1.38
C THR A 326 66.73 -68.96 0.38
N ILE A 327 65.63 -69.14 -0.37
CA ILE A 327 65.52 -70.17 -1.42
C ILE A 327 66.58 -69.96 -2.51
N ARG A 328 66.81 -68.70 -2.92
CA ARG A 328 67.87 -68.38 -3.87
C ARG A 328 69.25 -68.77 -3.35
N GLY A 329 69.54 -68.46 -2.08
CA GLY A 329 70.78 -68.89 -1.43
C GLY A 329 70.94 -70.42 -1.42
N ILE A 330 69.87 -71.17 -1.15
CA ILE A 330 69.86 -72.63 -1.22
C ILE A 330 70.10 -73.13 -2.64
N ALA A 331 69.47 -72.52 -3.65
CA ALA A 331 69.64 -72.88 -5.05
C ALA A 331 71.09 -72.62 -5.51
N ASP A 332 71.68 -71.49 -5.14
CA ASP A 332 73.08 -71.16 -5.46
C ASP A 332 74.05 -72.14 -4.78
N GLN A 333 73.81 -72.52 -3.52
CA GLN A 333 74.58 -73.56 -2.83
C GLN A 333 74.43 -74.93 -3.50
N THR A 334 73.21 -75.30 -3.89
CA THR A 334 72.91 -76.57 -4.57
C THR A 334 73.61 -76.63 -5.92
N ASN A 335 73.65 -75.50 -6.65
CA ASN A 335 74.39 -75.37 -7.91
C ASN A 335 75.90 -75.61 -7.72
N LEU A 336 76.49 -75.08 -6.64
CA LEU A 336 77.90 -75.30 -6.30
C LEU A 336 78.17 -76.76 -5.89
N LEU A 337 77.28 -77.38 -5.10
CA LEU A 337 77.38 -78.79 -4.74
C LEU A 337 77.28 -79.71 -5.97
N ALA A 338 76.36 -79.41 -6.88
CA ALA A 338 76.19 -80.13 -8.14
C ALA A 338 77.43 -80.00 -9.04
N LEU A 339 78.04 -78.80 -9.09
CA LEU A 339 79.30 -78.60 -9.80
C LEU A 339 80.44 -79.45 -9.22
N ASN A 340 80.57 -79.49 -7.89
CA ASN A 340 81.56 -80.33 -7.22
C ASN A 340 81.32 -81.82 -7.50
N ALA A 341 80.06 -82.25 -7.47
CA ALA A 341 79.67 -83.63 -7.80
C ALA A 341 79.98 -83.97 -9.27
N ALA A 342 79.77 -83.05 -10.21
CA ALA A 342 80.11 -83.24 -11.61
C ALA A 342 81.63 -83.37 -11.82
N ILE A 343 82.44 -82.59 -11.10
CA ILE A 343 83.90 -82.69 -11.12
C ILE A 343 84.36 -84.06 -10.60
N GLU A 344 83.82 -84.51 -9.46
CA GLU A 344 84.20 -85.81 -8.88
C GLU A 344 83.70 -86.98 -9.74
N ALA A 345 82.53 -86.85 -10.37
CA ALA A 345 82.03 -87.82 -11.34
C ALA A 345 82.93 -87.92 -12.59
N ALA A 346 83.45 -86.79 -13.09
CA ALA A 346 84.43 -86.79 -14.17
C ALA A 346 85.76 -87.44 -13.74
N ARG A 347 86.16 -87.23 -12.48
CA ARG A 347 87.38 -87.81 -11.89
C ARG A 347 87.31 -89.33 -11.72
N ALA A 348 86.12 -89.87 -11.46
CA ALA A 348 85.86 -91.31 -11.33
C ALA A 348 85.82 -92.07 -12.68
N GLY A 349 85.96 -91.39 -13.82
CA GLY A 349 86.04 -92.01 -15.15
C GLY A 349 84.78 -92.80 -15.53
N GLU A 350 84.92 -94.01 -16.06
CA GLU A 350 83.79 -94.86 -16.50
C GLU A 350 82.82 -95.20 -15.35
N HIS A 351 83.30 -95.29 -14.11
CA HIS A 351 82.46 -95.57 -12.93
C HIS A 351 81.62 -94.36 -12.47
N GLY A 352 81.96 -93.15 -12.93
CA GLY A 352 81.28 -91.90 -12.58
C GLY A 352 80.16 -91.47 -13.53
N ARG A 353 79.95 -92.16 -14.67
CA ARG A 353 79.01 -91.72 -15.72
C ARG A 353 77.57 -91.53 -15.23
N GLY A 354 77.07 -92.43 -14.38
CA GLY A 354 75.73 -92.29 -13.78
C GLY A 354 75.62 -91.10 -12.83
N PHE A 355 76.68 -90.83 -12.05
CA PHE A 355 76.74 -89.67 -11.15
C PHE A 355 76.85 -88.35 -11.91
N ALA A 356 77.53 -88.32 -13.05
CA ALA A 356 77.64 -87.12 -13.88
C ALA A 356 76.28 -86.64 -14.40
N VAL A 357 75.43 -87.57 -14.86
CA VAL A 357 74.07 -87.25 -15.33
C VAL A 357 73.22 -86.66 -14.20
N VAL A 358 73.28 -87.26 -13.00
CA VAL A 358 72.54 -86.75 -11.83
C VAL A 358 73.07 -85.37 -11.42
N ALA A 359 74.38 -85.15 -11.42
CA ALA A 359 74.98 -83.87 -11.08
C ALA A 359 74.56 -82.77 -12.07
N ASP A 360 74.53 -83.05 -13.38
CA ASP A 360 74.03 -82.09 -14.37
C ASP A 360 72.54 -81.78 -14.21
N GLU A 361 71.70 -82.78 -13.88
CA GLU A 361 70.27 -82.58 -13.63
C GLU A 361 70.03 -81.71 -12.39
N VAL A 362 70.75 -81.98 -11.28
CA VAL A 362 70.67 -81.15 -10.06
C VAL A 362 71.15 -79.73 -10.34
N ARG A 363 72.20 -79.55 -11.15
CA ARG A 363 72.69 -78.22 -11.55
C ARG A 363 71.64 -77.46 -12.36
N SER A 364 71.01 -78.13 -13.33
CA SER A 364 69.92 -77.57 -14.14
C SER A 364 68.71 -77.16 -13.27
N LEU A 365 68.31 -78.02 -12.34
CA LEU A 365 67.23 -77.74 -11.38
C LEU A 365 67.55 -76.54 -10.49
N ALA A 366 68.79 -76.46 -9.98
CA ALA A 366 69.25 -75.33 -9.18
C ALA A 366 69.23 -74.01 -9.97
N ALA A 367 69.70 -74.01 -11.22
CA ALA A 367 69.65 -72.83 -12.10
C ALA A 367 68.21 -72.38 -12.38
N ARG A 368 67.30 -73.33 -12.68
CA ARG A 368 65.87 -73.04 -12.87
C ARG A 368 65.22 -72.49 -11.60
N THR A 369 65.63 -73.00 -10.43
CA THR A 369 65.15 -72.52 -9.13
C THR A 369 65.62 -71.09 -8.87
N SER A 370 66.90 -70.76 -9.09
CA SER A 370 67.40 -69.39 -8.97
C SER A 370 66.69 -68.44 -9.94
N GLN A 371 66.42 -68.86 -11.18
CA GLN A 371 65.66 -68.05 -12.13
C GLN A 371 64.22 -67.79 -11.66
N ALA A 372 63.51 -68.82 -11.20
CA ALA A 372 62.15 -68.66 -10.66
C ALA A 372 62.14 -67.73 -9.43
N THR A 373 63.16 -67.80 -8.55
CA THR A 373 63.24 -66.87 -7.41
C THR A 373 63.42 -65.42 -7.82
N LEU A 374 64.14 -65.13 -8.92
CA LEU A 374 64.28 -63.77 -9.45
C LEU A 374 62.93 -63.20 -9.90
N GLU A 375 62.14 -64.00 -10.60
CA GLU A 375 60.79 -63.60 -11.05
C GLU A 375 59.88 -63.33 -9.85
N ILE A 376 59.93 -64.18 -8.81
CA ILE A 376 59.15 -63.96 -7.58
C ILE A 376 59.57 -62.67 -6.87
N VAL A 377 60.88 -62.37 -6.77
CA VAL A 377 61.37 -61.11 -6.18
C VAL A 377 60.76 -59.90 -6.90
N GLU A 378 60.68 -59.93 -8.23
CA GLU A 378 60.09 -58.83 -9.00
C GLU A 378 58.59 -58.66 -8.68
N VAL A 379 57.84 -59.76 -8.62
CA VAL A 379 56.41 -59.75 -8.27
C VAL A 379 56.18 -59.22 -6.84
N VAL A 380 56.99 -59.67 -5.87
CA VAL A 380 56.91 -59.23 -4.47
C VAL A 380 57.21 -57.73 -4.36
N ARG A 381 58.25 -57.24 -5.05
CA ARG A 381 58.58 -55.81 -5.09
C ARG A 381 57.42 -54.99 -5.66
N LYS A 382 56.81 -55.46 -6.75
CA LYS A 382 55.66 -54.80 -7.36
C LYS A 382 54.44 -54.77 -6.43
N ASN A 383 54.17 -55.85 -5.69
CA ASN A 383 53.10 -55.88 -4.69
C ASN A 383 53.34 -54.92 -3.53
N HIS A 384 54.60 -54.79 -3.08
CA HIS A 384 54.99 -53.82 -2.06
C HIS A 384 54.76 -52.37 -2.53
N ASP A 385 55.23 -52.03 -3.73
CA ASP A 385 55.01 -50.71 -4.34
C ASP A 385 53.51 -50.38 -4.50
N LEU A 386 52.70 -51.35 -4.95
CA LEU A 386 51.25 -51.20 -5.06
C LEU A 386 50.57 -50.99 -3.69
N SER A 387 51.04 -51.67 -2.66
CA SER A 387 50.52 -51.54 -1.29
C SER A 387 50.78 -50.14 -0.72
N LEU A 388 52.01 -49.62 -0.89
CA LEU A 388 52.37 -48.25 -0.49
C LEU A 388 51.53 -47.19 -1.20
N SER A 389 51.35 -47.35 -2.52
CA SER A 389 50.51 -46.46 -3.32
C SER A 389 49.05 -46.48 -2.86
N ALA A 390 48.51 -47.66 -2.53
CA ALA A 390 47.15 -47.79 -2.03
C ALA A 390 46.97 -47.12 -0.65
N VAL A 391 47.92 -47.27 0.27
CA VAL A 391 47.90 -46.57 1.58
C VAL A 391 47.90 -45.05 1.39
N THR A 392 48.75 -44.53 0.50
CA THR A 392 48.80 -43.09 0.20
C THR A 392 47.46 -42.57 -0.36
N SER A 393 46.83 -43.35 -1.25
CA SER A 393 45.52 -43.01 -1.81
C SER A 393 44.40 -43.02 -0.75
N MET A 394 44.45 -43.97 0.19
CA MET A 394 43.50 -44.05 1.30
C MET A 394 43.66 -42.87 2.27
N GLN A 395 44.89 -42.44 2.58
CA GLN A 395 45.14 -41.25 3.39
C GLN A 395 44.59 -39.98 2.73
N SER A 396 44.78 -39.82 1.42
CA SER A 396 44.19 -38.72 0.66
C SER A 396 42.67 -38.76 0.68
N SER A 397 42.08 -39.96 0.55
CA SER A 397 40.63 -40.15 0.64
C SER A 397 40.09 -39.80 2.02
N LEU A 398 40.81 -40.15 3.10
CA LEU A 398 40.46 -39.80 4.47
C LEU A 398 40.49 -38.27 4.72
N SER A 399 41.44 -37.56 4.10
CA SER A 399 41.44 -36.09 4.16
C SER A 399 40.23 -35.49 3.44
N ARG A 400 39.83 -36.06 2.30
CA ARG A 400 38.67 -35.60 1.53
C ARG A 400 37.36 -35.90 2.23
N THR A 401 37.24 -37.04 2.93
CA THR A 401 36.06 -37.31 3.77
C THR A 401 35.95 -36.33 4.92
N GLY A 402 37.08 -35.94 5.53
CA GLY A 402 37.11 -34.87 6.54
C GLY A 402 36.51 -33.56 6.04
N LEU A 403 36.95 -33.07 4.87
CA LEU A 403 36.37 -31.89 4.23
C LEU A 403 34.88 -32.07 3.89
N GLY A 404 34.48 -33.29 3.48
CA GLY A 404 33.08 -33.62 3.21
C GLY A 404 32.18 -33.48 4.44
N VAL A 405 32.66 -33.85 5.63
CA VAL A 405 31.93 -33.65 6.90
C VAL A 405 31.79 -32.16 7.22
N GLU A 406 32.85 -31.36 7.03
CA GLU A 406 32.83 -29.92 7.28
C GLU A 406 31.77 -29.22 6.41
N LEU A 407 31.78 -29.48 5.10
CA LEU A 407 30.79 -28.93 4.16
C LEU A 407 29.37 -29.39 4.46
N ALA A 408 29.19 -30.65 4.88
CA ALA A 408 27.87 -31.16 5.26
C ALA A 408 27.34 -30.45 6.51
N ASN A 409 28.19 -30.21 7.51
CA ASN A 409 27.81 -29.46 8.71
C ASN A 409 27.44 -28.01 8.37
N GLU A 410 28.21 -27.32 7.52
CA GLU A 410 27.90 -25.97 7.05
C GLU A 410 26.52 -25.91 6.35
N ALA A 411 26.23 -26.89 5.48
CA ALA A 411 24.91 -27.01 4.87
C ALA A 411 23.80 -27.25 5.91
N GLY A 412 24.10 -27.99 6.99
CA GLY A 412 23.20 -28.19 8.11
C GLY A 412 22.87 -26.91 8.87
N GLU A 413 23.86 -26.04 9.09
CA GLU A 413 23.66 -24.73 9.73
C GLU A 413 22.74 -23.83 8.90
N VAL A 414 22.98 -23.72 7.59
CA VAL A 414 22.11 -22.94 6.68
C VAL A 414 20.67 -23.45 6.69
N ILE A 415 20.47 -24.78 6.77
CA ILE A 415 19.13 -25.37 6.86
C ILE A 415 18.43 -24.99 8.18
N LEU A 416 19.15 -24.93 9.30
CA LEU A 416 18.61 -24.47 10.58
C LEU A 416 18.19 -23.00 10.51
N GLU A 417 18.96 -22.15 9.83
CA GLU A 417 18.58 -20.75 9.58
C GLU A 417 17.30 -20.63 8.76
N ILE A 418 17.15 -21.42 7.69
CA ILE A 418 15.91 -21.48 6.89
C ILE A 418 14.72 -21.89 7.76
N GLN A 419 14.91 -22.86 8.64
CA GLN A 419 13.87 -23.31 9.56
C GLN A 419 13.45 -22.21 10.53
N GLN A 420 14.41 -21.50 11.12
CA GLN A 420 14.15 -20.39 12.03
C GLN A 420 13.45 -19.23 11.31
N GLY A 421 13.91 -18.87 10.10
CA GLY A 421 13.28 -17.84 9.28
C GLY A 421 11.83 -18.16 8.94
N SER A 422 11.54 -19.43 8.61
CA SER A 422 10.16 -19.88 8.32
C SER A 422 9.24 -19.74 9.53
N ARG A 423 9.72 -20.05 10.74
CA ARG A 423 8.95 -19.86 11.99
C ARG A 423 8.68 -18.39 12.27
N HIS A 424 9.68 -17.52 12.11
CA HIS A 424 9.49 -16.07 12.29
C HIS A 424 8.43 -15.50 11.36
N VAL A 425 8.35 -15.97 10.10
CA VAL A 425 7.30 -15.54 9.17
C VAL A 425 5.92 -15.99 9.64
N VAL A 426 5.79 -17.23 10.12
CA VAL A 426 4.52 -17.73 10.68
C VAL A 426 4.08 -16.87 11.87
N ASP A 427 4.98 -16.60 12.81
CA ASP A 427 4.70 -15.78 13.99
C ASP A 427 4.28 -14.35 13.60
N ALA A 428 4.97 -13.74 12.63
CA ALA A 428 4.65 -12.41 12.13
C ALA A 428 3.25 -12.36 11.48
N ILE A 429 2.87 -13.39 10.72
CA ILE A 429 1.52 -13.49 10.12
C ILE A 429 0.46 -13.66 11.21
N SER A 430 0.72 -14.48 12.24
CA SER A 430 -0.19 -14.64 13.38
C SER A 430 -0.39 -13.31 14.13
N GLN A 431 0.68 -12.55 14.37
CA GLN A 431 0.58 -11.21 14.97
C GLN A 431 -0.18 -10.23 14.07
N PHE A 432 0.10 -10.24 12.76
CA PHE A 432 -0.60 -9.40 11.79
C PHE A 432 -2.11 -9.67 11.78
N ASN A 433 -2.52 -10.93 11.76
CA ASN A 433 -3.94 -11.31 11.82
C ASN A 433 -4.61 -10.88 13.13
N SER A 434 -3.89 -10.98 14.27
CA SER A 434 -4.42 -10.48 15.55
C SER A 434 -4.64 -8.96 15.55
N THR A 435 -3.79 -8.21 14.83
CA THR A 435 -3.90 -6.75 14.73
C THR A 435 -5.01 -6.33 13.76
N LEU A 436 -5.25 -7.11 12.70
CA LEU A 436 -6.39 -6.89 11.79
C LEU A 436 -7.75 -7.13 12.46
N GLN A 437 -7.82 -7.97 13.48
CA GLN A 437 -9.05 -8.25 14.24
C GLN A 437 -9.28 -7.28 15.41
N LEU A 438 -8.27 -6.48 15.79
CA LEU A 438 -8.32 -5.49 16.87
C LEU A 438 -8.19 -4.08 16.29
N ASN A 439 -9.27 -3.58 15.69
CA ASN A 439 -9.69 -2.18 15.53
C ASN A 439 -11.09 -2.16 14.90
#